data_AF-A0A973LA68-F1
#
_entry.id   AF-A0A973LA68-F1
#
_cell.length_a   1.000
_cell.length_b   1.000
_cell.length_c   1.000
_cell.angle_alpha   90.00
_cell.angle_beta   90.00
_cell.angle_gamma   90.00
#
_symmetry.space_group_name_H-M   'P 1'
#
loop_
_entity.id
_entity.type
_entity.pdbx_description
1 polymer ?
#
loop_
_entity_poly.entity_id
_entity_poly.type
_entity_poly.pdbx_seq_one_letter_code
_entity_poly.pdbx_strand_id
1 'polypeptide(L)' 'MFTIAELARHYSKATGTIGRWVCEDRIEGCADTRDRRRKVYSLREVQAAYDRRHGTP' A
#
# COMPACT_ATOMS: atom_id res chain seq x y z
N MET A 1 -2.67 -1.21 -9.64
CA MET A 1 -1.46 -0.83 -8.89
C MET A 1 -1.63 0.63 -8.47
N PHE A 2 -1.27 0.98 -7.24
CA PHE A 2 -1.52 2.28 -6.64
C PHE A 2 -0.30 2.77 -5.88
N THR A 3 -0.01 4.05 -5.94
CA THR A 3 1.01 4.69 -5.10
C THR A 3 0.57 4.68 -3.63
N ILE A 4 1.53 4.88 -2.71
CA ILE A 4 1.25 5.07 -1.28
C ILE A 4 0.25 6.21 -1.05
N ALA A 5 0.33 7.29 -1.84
CA ALA A 5 -0.57 8.44 -1.73
C ALA A 5 -2.01 8.09 -2.12
N GLU A 6 -2.20 7.32 -3.18
CA GLU A 6 -3.53 6.86 -3.60
C GLU A 6 -4.13 5.88 -2.59
N LEU A 7 -3.34 4.94 -2.08
CA LEU A 7 -3.76 4.02 -1.02
C LEU A 7 -4.13 4.78 0.26
N ALA A 8 -3.33 5.78 0.65
CA ALA A 8 -3.63 6.63 1.81
C ALA A 8 -4.99 7.32 1.67
N ARG A 9 -5.31 7.85 0.49
CA ARG A 9 -6.64 8.41 0.19
C ARG A 9 -7.74 7.35 0.20
N HIS A 10 -7.48 6.17 -0.35
CA HIS A 10 -8.45 5.08 -0.41
C HIS A 10 -8.87 4.60 0.98
N TYR A 11 -7.91 4.43 1.89
CA TYR A 11 -8.17 3.99 3.27
C TYR A 11 -8.46 5.13 4.25
N SER A 12 -8.48 6.39 3.78
CA SER A 12 -8.55 7.58 4.63
C SER A 12 -7.51 7.56 5.77
N LYS A 13 -6.25 7.20 5.44
CA LYS A 13 -5.11 7.14 6.35
C LYS A 13 -3.98 8.08 5.90
N ALA A 14 -3.03 8.34 6.79
CA ALA A 14 -1.81 9.04 6.44
C ALA A 14 -0.91 8.16 5.55
N THR A 15 -0.14 8.78 4.66
CA THR A 15 0.85 8.08 3.81
C THR A 15 1.88 7.31 4.62
N GLY A 16 2.31 7.85 5.77
CA GLY A 16 3.21 7.16 6.69
C GLY A 16 2.62 5.88 7.28
N THR A 17 1.30 5.82 7.49
CA THR A 17 0.61 4.61 7.96
C THR A 17 0.64 3.52 6.90
N ILE A 18 0.30 3.85 5.66
CA ILE A 18 0.38 2.90 4.53
C ILE A 18 1.82 2.47 4.28
N GLY A 19 2.77 3.41 4.32
CA GLY A 19 4.20 3.15 4.19
C GLY A 19 4.71 2.18 5.25
N ARG A 20 4.22 2.29 6.48
CA ARG A 20 4.53 1.36 7.57
C ARG A 20 3.96 -0.04 7.29
N TRP A 21 2.72 -0.14 6.82
CA TRP A 21 2.12 -1.43 6.49
C TRP A 21 2.89 -2.17 5.40
N VAL A 22 3.22 -1.50 4.29
CA VAL A 22 3.98 -2.14 3.21
C VAL A 22 5.38 -2.58 3.66
N CYS A 23 5.99 -1.86 4.60
CA CYS A 23 7.29 -2.22 5.15
C CYS A 23 7.21 -3.42 6.11
N GLU A 24 6.30 -3.37 7.09
CA GLU A 24 6.12 -4.42 8.10
C GLU A 24 5.67 -5.75 7.46
N ASP A 25 4.78 -5.68 6.47
CA ASP A 25 4.26 -6.85 5.75
C ASP A 25 5.12 -7.27 4.55
N ARG A 26 6.26 -6.59 4.31
CA ARG A 26 7.17 -6.84 3.19
C ARG A 26 6.47 -6.90 1.83
N ILE A 27 5.50 -6.01 1.60
CA ILE A 27 4.78 -5.93 0.33
C ILE A 27 5.70 -5.33 -0.72
N GLU A 28 6.00 -6.09 -1.76
CA GLU A 28 6.86 -5.63 -2.84
C GLU A 28 6.13 -4.62 -3.74
N GLY A 29 6.73 -3.44 -3.89
CA GLY A 29 6.24 -2.43 -4.83
C GLY A 29 6.95 -2.54 -6.17
N CYS A 30 6.20 -2.47 -7.26
CA CYS A 30 6.73 -2.36 -8.61
C CYS A 30 7.10 -0.90 -8.94
N ALA A 31 8.07 -0.70 -9.83
CA ALA A 31 8.31 0.62 -10.40
C ALA A 31 7.09 1.07 -11.22
N ASP A 32 6.68 2.32 -11.05
CA ASP A 32 5.62 2.90 -11.87
C ASP A 32 6.06 3.01 -13.34
N THR A 33 5.15 2.74 -14.27
CA THR A 33 5.45 2.75 -15.70
C THR A 33 5.68 4.16 -16.26
N ARG A 34 5.15 5.19 -15.60
CA ARG A 34 5.28 6.60 -15.99
C ARG A 34 6.43 7.29 -15.27
N ASP A 35 6.70 6.92 -14.02
CA ASP A 35 7.81 7.44 -13.23
C ASP A 35 8.52 6.32 -12.47
N ARG A 36 9.63 5.82 -13.03
CA ARG A 36 10.42 4.74 -12.41
C ARG A 36 10.96 5.07 -11.02
N ARG A 37 10.95 6.35 -10.60
CA ARG A 37 11.33 6.76 -9.23
C ARG A 37 10.20 6.53 -8.23
N ARG A 38 8.97 6.30 -8.69
CA ARG A 38 7.81 5.98 -7.85
C ARG A 38 7.60 4.48 -7.78
N LYS A 39 7.27 4.00 -6.59
CA LYS A 39 6.78 2.64 -6.37
C LYS A 39 5.26 2.63 -6.32
N VAL A 40 4.68 1.66 -7.01
CA VAL A 40 3.26 1.33 -6.96
C VAL A 40 3.07 -0.06 -6.38
N TYR A 41 2.00 -0.23 -5.61
CA TYR A 41 1.71 -1.41 -4.83
C TYR A 41 0.37 -2.01 -5.25
N SER A 42 0.22 -3.31 -5.09
CA SER A 42 -1.05 -3.98 -5.35
C SER A 42 -2.05 -3.64 -4.26
N LEU A 43 -3.24 -3.15 -4.64
CA LEU A 43 -4.32 -2.90 -3.68
C LEU A 43 -4.68 -4.18 -2.92
N ARG A 44 -4.68 -5.34 -3.61
CA ARG A 44 -5.01 -6.63 -3.01
C ARG A 44 -4.05 -7.02 -1.88
N GLU A 45 -2.75 -6.80 -2.06
CA GLU A 45 -1.75 -7.15 -1.04
C GLU A 45 -1.81 -6.21 0.16
N VAL A 46 -2.03 -4.91 -0.10
CA VAL A 46 -2.24 -3.90 0.94
C VAL A 46 -3.54 -4.15 1.70
N GLN A 47 -4.60 -4.56 1.01
CA GLN A 47 -5.87 -4.97 1.61
C GLN A 47 -5.68 -6.20 2.51
N ALA A 48 -4.97 -7.23 2.05
CA ALA A 48 -4.69 -8.41 2.87
C ALA A 48 -3.85 -8.08 4.13
N ALA A 49 -2.98 -7.07 4.08
CA ALA A 49 -2.28 -6.56 5.27
C ALA A 49 -3.21 -5.76 6.20
N TYR A 50 -4.15 -5.00 5.65
CA TYR A 50 -5.19 -4.30 6.41
C TYR A 50 -6.09 -5.29 7.16
N ASP A 51 -6.60 -6.31 6.45
CA ASP A 51 -7.52 -7.31 6.96
C ASP A 51 -6.94 -8.09 8.14
N ARG A 52 -5.67 -8.52 8.03
CA ARG A 52 -4.93 -9.16 9.13
C ARG A 52 -4.85 -8.31 10.40
N ARG A 53 -4.86 -6.99 10.28
CA ARG A 53 -4.75 -6.05 11.41
C ARG A 53 -6.11 -5.71 12.03
N HIS A 54 -7.17 -5.80 11.24
CA HIS A 54 -8.52 -5.41 11.65
C HIS A 54 -9.47 -6.59 11.85
N GLY A 55 -9.00 -7.82 11.61
CA GLY A 55 -9.78 -9.05 11.80
C GLY A 55 -10.97 -9.15 10.83
N THR A 56 -10.95 -8.38 9.74
CA THR A 56 -11.97 -8.42 8.69
C THR A 56 -11.62 -9.53 7.68
N PRO A 57 -12.52 -10.49 7.42
CA PRO A 57 -12.29 -11.57 6.46
C PRO A 57 -12.47 -11.15 5.00
#